data_AF-A0A809RJ95-F1
#
_entry.id   AF-A0A809RJ95-F1
#
_cell.length_a   1.000
_cell.length_b   1.000
_cell.length_c   1.000
_cell.angle_alpha   90.00
_cell.angle_beta   90.00
_cell.angle_gamma   90.00
#
_symmetry.space_group_name_H-M   'P 1'
#
loop_
_entity.id
_entity.type
_entity.pdbx_description
1 polymer ?
#
loop_
_entity_poly.entity_id
_entity_poly.type
_entity_poly.pdbx_seq_one_letter_code
_entity_poly.pdbx_strand_id
1 'polypeptide(L)'
;MFHVKLKAIKEILFQYAQTRWKFRGRGLKQVKGKYNYSEFTKGYKYIWSDGSDFIENPDLLAAIPHKVRSAVWFWVAKKNANGQHCWEIADEGDSPTTVNKITAIVNSGELGTADIAGGGAEARRKFFILTYSTFK
;
A
#
# COMPACT_ATOMS: atom_id res chain seq x y z
N MET A 1 -4.36 28.76 -33.47
CA MET A 1 -4.77 27.39 -33.06
C MET A 1 -3.75 26.69 -32.14
N PHE A 2 -2.43 26.75 -32.40
CA PHE A 2 -1.39 26.09 -31.55
C PHE A 2 -1.30 26.61 -30.10
N HIS A 3 -1.37 27.93 -29.89
CA HIS A 3 -1.28 28.54 -28.57
C HIS A 3 -2.37 28.07 -27.59
N VAL A 4 -3.59 27.83 -28.09
CA VAL A 4 -4.72 27.34 -27.29
C VAL A 4 -4.50 25.90 -26.84
N LYS A 5 -3.98 25.03 -27.72
CA LYS A 5 -3.67 23.63 -27.39
C LYS A 5 -2.58 23.53 -26.32
N LEU A 6 -1.53 24.36 -26.40
CA LEU A 6 -0.46 24.38 -25.41
C LEU A 6 -0.94 24.81 -24.01
N LYS A 7 -1.82 25.82 -23.95
CA LYS A 7 -2.43 26.26 -22.69
C LYS A 7 -3.26 25.14 -22.04
N ALA A 8 -4.08 24.44 -22.83
CA ALA A 8 -4.88 23.32 -22.34
C ALA A 8 -4.00 22.17 -21.81
N ILE A 9 -2.92 21.81 -22.51
CA ILE A 9 -1.99 20.76 -22.05
C ILE A 9 -1.33 21.16 -20.73
N LYS A 10 -0.86 22.40 -20.59
CA LYS A 10 -0.25 22.88 -19.34
C LYS A 10 -1.23 22.81 -18.17
N GLU A 11 -2.49 23.18 -18.40
CA GLU A 11 -3.54 23.08 -17.38
C GLU A 11 -3.78 21.63 -16.95
N ILE A 12 -3.94 20.71 -17.91
CA ILE A 12 -4.13 19.28 -17.62
C ILE A 12 -2.95 18.73 -16.81
N LEU A 13 -1.71 19.05 -17.21
CA LEU A 13 -0.50 18.60 -16.51
C LEU A 13 -0.42 19.18 -15.09
N PHE A 14 -0.79 20.45 -14.91
CA PHE A 14 -0.83 21.09 -13.59
C PHE A 14 -1.86 20.42 -12.68
N GLN A 15 -3.11 20.23 -13.15
CA GLN A 15 -4.15 19.55 -12.38
C GLN A 15 -3.77 18.11 -12.04
N TYR A 16 -3.12 17.42 -12.98
CA TYR A 16 -2.59 16.07 -12.75
C TYR A 16 -1.48 16.06 -11.69
N ALA A 17 -0.54 17.00 -11.73
CA ALA A 17 0.52 17.15 -10.73
C ALA A 17 -0.06 17.44 -9.34
N GLN A 18 -1.04 18.34 -9.24
CA GLN A 18 -1.75 18.65 -7.99
C GLN A 18 -2.44 17.41 -7.41
N THR A 19 -3.14 16.64 -8.26
CA THR A 19 -3.80 15.40 -7.84
C THR A 19 -2.79 14.36 -7.33
N ARG A 20 -1.67 14.20 -8.03
CA ARG A 20 -0.60 13.27 -7.62
C ARG A 20 0.07 13.70 -6.32
N TRP A 21 0.27 14.99 -6.13
CA TRP A 21 0.82 15.54 -4.89
C TRP A 21 -0.14 15.36 -3.71
N LYS A 22 -1.44 15.65 -3.92
CA LYS A 22 -2.50 15.47 -2.90
C LYS A 22 -2.55 14.02 -2.42
N PHE A 23 -2.52 13.05 -3.32
CA PHE A 23 -2.59 11.61 -3.03
C PHE A 23 -1.24 10.89 -3.10
N ARG A 24 -0.16 11.56 -2.72
CA ARG A 24 1.17 10.94 -2.58
C ARG A 24 1.20 9.84 -1.51
N GLY A 25 2.24 9.01 -1.52
CA GLY A 25 2.44 7.92 -0.55
C GLY A 25 2.46 8.42 0.89
N ARG A 26 1.60 7.87 1.76
CA ARG A 26 1.60 8.14 3.21
C ARG A 26 1.28 6.87 4.01
N GLY A 27 1.52 6.91 5.32
CA GLY A 27 1.29 5.78 6.21
C GLY A 27 2.38 4.70 6.13
N LEU A 28 2.30 3.70 7.01
CA LEU A 28 3.23 2.56 6.99
C LEU A 28 3.04 1.70 5.73
N LYS A 29 1.82 1.56 5.20
CA LYS A 29 1.61 0.82 3.95
C LYS A 29 2.06 1.56 2.69
N GLN A 30 2.31 2.87 2.78
CA GLN A 30 2.51 3.76 1.63
C GLN A 30 1.28 3.80 0.69
N VAL A 31 0.10 4.13 1.23
CA VAL A 31 -1.12 4.31 0.43
C VAL A 31 -0.89 5.46 -0.55
N LYS A 32 -1.04 5.18 -1.86
CA LYS A 32 -0.68 6.10 -2.94
C LYS A 32 -1.76 6.09 -4.03
N GLY A 33 -2.12 7.28 -4.51
CA GLY A 33 -3.09 7.47 -5.59
C GLY A 33 -4.54 7.52 -5.10
N LYS A 34 -5.35 8.36 -5.76
CA LYS A 34 -6.74 8.66 -5.35
C LYS A 34 -7.60 7.41 -5.16
N TYR A 35 -7.45 6.41 -6.03
CA TYR A 35 -8.17 5.14 -5.91
C TYR A 35 -7.88 4.45 -4.58
N ASN A 36 -6.60 4.29 -4.20
CA ASN A 36 -6.24 3.63 -2.95
C ASN A 36 -6.65 4.43 -1.72
N TYR A 37 -6.63 5.77 -1.77
CA TYR A 37 -7.18 6.59 -0.69
C TYR A 37 -8.70 6.42 -0.54
N SER A 38 -9.43 6.21 -1.65
CA SER A 38 -10.88 5.96 -1.62
C SER A 38 -11.18 4.61 -0.97
N GLU A 39 -10.48 3.57 -1.40
CA GLU A 39 -10.63 2.23 -0.83
C GLU A 39 -10.23 2.18 0.65
N PHE A 40 -9.14 2.86 1.01
CA PHE A 40 -8.74 3.00 2.41
C PHE A 40 -9.82 3.73 3.21
N THR A 41 -10.35 4.85 2.72
CA THR A 41 -11.39 5.62 3.43
C THR A 41 -12.65 4.80 3.67
N LYS A 42 -13.10 4.02 2.67
CA LYS A 42 -14.24 3.12 2.83
C LYS A 42 -13.93 2.02 3.85
N GLY A 43 -12.81 1.31 3.66
CA GLY A 43 -12.37 0.22 4.52
C GLY A 43 -12.14 0.64 5.97
N TYR A 44 -11.61 1.84 6.17
CA TYR A 44 -11.34 2.42 7.47
C TYR A 44 -12.61 2.55 8.32
N LYS A 45 -13.71 3.02 7.71
CA LYS A 45 -15.00 3.23 8.39
C LYS A 45 -15.63 1.91 8.91
N TYR A 46 -15.22 0.76 8.37
CA TYR A 46 -15.66 -0.55 8.88
C TYR A 46 -14.87 -1.03 10.10
N ILE A 47 -13.66 -0.52 10.32
CA ILE A 47 -12.77 -0.94 11.42
C ILE A 47 -12.75 0.11 12.53
N TRP A 48 -12.87 1.40 12.19
CA TRP A 48 -12.84 2.53 13.11
C TRP A 48 -13.94 3.54 12.79
N SER A 49 -14.55 4.11 13.83
CA SER A 49 -15.72 4.99 13.73
C SER A 49 -15.44 6.46 14.11
N ASP A 50 -14.19 6.92 14.00
CA ASP A 50 -13.79 8.29 14.39
C ASP A 50 -14.14 9.39 13.36
N GLY A 51 -14.86 9.02 12.29
CA GLY A 51 -15.31 9.97 11.26
C GLY A 51 -14.23 10.42 10.27
N SER A 52 -13.02 9.85 10.33
CA SER A 52 -11.93 10.24 9.43
C SER A 52 -12.26 10.03 7.94
N ASP A 53 -11.97 11.03 7.12
CA ASP A 53 -12.05 10.96 5.66
C ASP A 53 -10.69 11.31 5.02
N PHE A 54 -10.07 10.35 4.33
CA PHE A 54 -8.73 10.51 3.76
C PHE A 54 -8.77 10.98 2.30
N ILE A 55 -9.94 11.06 1.67
CA ILE A 55 -10.11 11.76 0.39
C ILE A 55 -10.12 13.26 0.61
N GLU A 56 -10.86 13.69 1.63
CA GLU A 56 -10.93 15.10 2.03
C GLU A 56 -9.63 15.54 2.69
N ASN A 57 -9.16 14.77 3.69
CA ASN A 57 -8.01 15.10 4.53
C ASN A 57 -6.89 14.05 4.41
N PRO A 58 -6.20 13.94 3.26
CA PRO A 58 -5.21 12.89 3.02
C PRO A 58 -3.98 12.97 3.94
N ASP A 59 -3.69 14.14 4.52
CA ASP A 59 -2.56 14.31 5.45
C ASP A 59 -2.78 13.64 6.81
N LEU A 60 -4.03 13.32 7.20
CA LEU A 60 -4.30 12.51 8.40
C LEU A 60 -3.51 11.20 8.37
N LEU A 61 -3.32 10.62 7.19
CA LEU A 61 -2.61 9.36 6.99
C LEU A 61 -1.11 9.43 7.34
N ALA A 62 -0.55 10.63 7.48
CA ALA A 62 0.83 10.84 7.93
C ALA A 62 0.99 10.90 9.46
N ALA A 63 -0.12 10.96 10.21
CA ALA A 63 -0.13 11.07 11.67
C ALA A 63 -0.57 9.76 12.34
N ILE A 64 -0.15 9.56 13.59
CA ILE A 64 -0.70 8.50 14.46
C ILE A 64 -2.11 8.93 14.90
N PRO A 65 -3.10 8.02 14.95
CA PRO A 65 -2.99 6.57 14.75
C PRO A 65 -3.11 6.10 13.29
N HIS A 66 -3.56 6.97 12.36
CA HIS A 66 -3.88 6.60 10.98
C HIS A 66 -2.69 5.99 10.21
N LYS A 67 -1.46 6.45 10.49
CA LYS A 67 -0.23 5.92 9.93
C LYS A 67 -0.10 4.41 10.17
N VAL A 68 -0.35 3.93 11.39
CA VAL A 68 -0.33 2.50 11.73
C VAL A 68 -1.57 1.79 11.20
N ARG A 69 -2.75 2.40 11.38
CA ARG A 69 -4.02 1.86 10.89
C ARG A 69 -4.03 1.61 9.38
N SER A 70 -3.23 2.35 8.61
CA SER A 70 -3.03 2.09 7.17
C SER A 70 -2.44 0.70 6.87
N ALA A 71 -1.50 0.22 7.69
CA ALA A 71 -0.94 -1.12 7.57
C ALA A 71 -1.94 -2.18 8.05
N VAL A 72 -2.63 -1.92 9.17
CA VAL A 72 -3.65 -2.83 9.71
C VAL A 72 -4.78 -3.05 8.70
N TRP A 73 -5.37 -1.97 8.16
CA TRP A 73 -6.39 -2.06 7.12
C TRP A 73 -5.90 -2.89 5.92
N PHE A 74 -4.69 -2.61 5.44
CA PHE A 74 -4.15 -3.34 4.30
C PHE A 74 -4.08 -4.85 4.60
N TRP A 75 -3.56 -5.20 5.77
CA TRP A 75 -3.41 -6.58 6.22
C TRP A 75 -4.76 -7.32 6.29
N VAL A 76 -5.79 -6.68 6.83
CA VAL A 76 -7.10 -7.31 7.02
C VAL A 76 -8.01 -7.24 5.80
N ALA A 77 -7.85 -6.25 4.92
CA ALA A 77 -8.82 -5.98 3.85
C ALA A 77 -8.31 -6.36 2.44
N LYS A 78 -7.00 -6.31 2.18
CA LYS A 78 -6.48 -6.59 0.84
C LYS A 78 -6.33 -8.09 0.63
N LYS A 79 -6.57 -8.50 -0.63
CA LYS A 79 -6.60 -9.89 -1.07
C LYS A 79 -5.62 -10.11 -2.22
N ASN A 80 -5.10 -11.34 -2.34
CA ASN A 80 -4.43 -11.80 -3.55
C ASN A 80 -5.45 -12.11 -4.66
N ALA A 81 -4.95 -12.56 -5.82
CA ALA A 81 -5.78 -12.93 -6.98
C ALA A 81 -6.74 -14.11 -6.70
N ASN A 82 -6.43 -14.94 -5.69
CA ASN A 82 -7.25 -16.07 -5.26
C ASN A 82 -8.28 -15.69 -4.18
N GLY A 83 -8.37 -14.40 -3.83
CA GLY A 83 -9.32 -13.90 -2.84
C GLY A 83 -8.88 -14.07 -1.38
N GLN A 84 -7.65 -14.51 -1.12
CA GLN A 84 -7.11 -14.67 0.24
C GLN A 84 -6.52 -13.36 0.78
N HIS A 85 -6.82 -13.05 2.02
CA HIS A 85 -6.24 -11.95 2.79
C HIS A 85 -4.80 -12.21 3.24
N CYS A 86 -4.08 -11.17 3.64
CA CYS A 86 -2.71 -11.33 4.15
C CYS A 86 -2.65 -12.21 5.40
N TRP A 87 -3.61 -12.08 6.33
CA TRP A 87 -3.66 -12.89 7.54
C TRP A 87 -3.96 -14.36 7.24
N GLU A 88 -4.90 -14.66 6.34
CA GLU A 88 -5.20 -16.05 5.91
C GLU A 88 -3.96 -16.72 5.31
N ILE A 89 -3.18 -15.98 4.54
CA ILE A 89 -1.92 -16.49 3.98
C ILE A 89 -0.90 -16.68 5.10
N ALA A 90 -0.79 -15.75 6.04
CA ALA A 90 0.15 -15.86 7.16
C ALA A 90 -0.13 -17.08 8.06
N ASP A 91 -1.40 -17.48 8.20
CA ASP A 91 -1.79 -18.69 8.94
C ASP A 91 -1.28 -19.98 8.26
N GLU A 92 -0.85 -19.93 6.99
CA GLU A 92 -0.18 -21.04 6.30
C GLU A 92 1.28 -21.25 6.74
N GLY A 93 1.83 -20.39 7.60
CA GLY A 93 3.17 -20.51 8.18
C GLY A 93 4.23 -19.57 7.60
N ASP A 94 5.50 -19.84 7.91
CA ASP A 94 6.62 -18.92 7.67
C ASP A 94 7.45 -19.20 6.41
N SER A 95 6.98 -20.10 5.56
CA SER A 95 7.73 -20.55 4.39
C SER A 95 8.04 -19.41 3.40
N PRO A 96 9.15 -19.50 2.63
CA PRO A 96 9.42 -18.60 1.51
C PRO A 96 8.23 -18.40 0.56
N THR A 97 7.48 -19.47 0.30
CA THR A 97 6.27 -19.45 -0.52
C THR A 97 5.20 -18.56 0.10
N THR A 98 4.95 -18.69 1.40
CA THR A 98 3.98 -17.88 2.14
C THR A 98 4.36 -16.40 2.11
N VAL A 99 5.63 -16.09 2.40
CA VAL A 99 6.14 -14.71 2.34
C VAL A 99 6.03 -14.12 0.93
N ASN A 100 6.28 -14.92 -0.11
CA ASN A 100 6.13 -14.48 -1.49
C ASN A 100 4.66 -14.19 -1.84
N LYS A 101 3.71 -15.02 -1.39
CA LYS A 101 2.27 -14.76 -1.58
C LYS A 101 1.85 -13.41 -0.98
N ILE A 102 2.33 -13.08 0.23
CA ILE A 102 2.07 -11.77 0.86
C ILE A 102 2.79 -10.64 0.09
N THR A 103 4.03 -10.86 -0.33
CA THR A 103 4.81 -9.90 -1.13
C THR A 103 4.10 -9.56 -2.43
N ALA A 104 3.43 -10.54 -3.07
CA ALA A 104 2.61 -10.34 -4.26
C ALA A 104 1.51 -9.30 -4.04
N ILE A 105 0.88 -9.30 -2.85
CA ILE A 105 -0.17 -8.33 -2.49
C ILE A 105 0.46 -6.96 -2.20
N VAL A 106 1.58 -6.94 -1.46
CA VAL A 106 2.24 -5.70 -1.01
C VAL A 106 2.84 -4.91 -2.18
N ASN A 107 3.60 -5.60 -3.02
CA ASN A 107 4.31 -5.07 -4.18
C ASN A 107 4.76 -6.22 -5.10
N SER A 108 3.89 -6.67 -6.01
CA SER A 108 4.17 -7.81 -6.90
C SER A 108 5.42 -7.64 -7.78
N GLY A 109 5.84 -6.41 -8.09
CA GLY A 109 7.06 -6.14 -8.85
C GLY A 109 8.34 -6.65 -8.16
N GLU A 110 8.33 -6.81 -6.84
CA GLU A 110 9.48 -7.36 -6.10
C GLU A 110 9.64 -8.87 -6.28
N LEU A 111 8.61 -9.59 -6.73
CA LEU A 111 8.72 -11.03 -6.99
C LEU A 111 9.71 -11.35 -8.11
N GLY A 112 9.85 -10.46 -9.10
CA GLY A 112 10.87 -10.60 -10.15
C GLY A 112 12.31 -10.48 -9.63
N THR A 113 12.48 -10.11 -8.36
CA THR A 113 13.79 -10.03 -7.68
C THR A 113 13.97 -11.11 -6.62
N ALA A 114 13.05 -12.10 -6.55
CA ALA A 114 13.09 -13.16 -5.55
C ALA A 114 14.39 -13.97 -5.59
N ASP A 115 14.97 -14.18 -6.77
CA ASP A 115 16.17 -15.00 -6.95
C ASP A 115 17.44 -14.17 -7.06
N ILE A 116 17.33 -12.84 -6.92
CA ILE A 116 18.47 -11.92 -6.96
C ILE A 116 18.95 -11.71 -5.52
N ALA A 117 20.24 -11.95 -5.28
CA ALA A 117 20.86 -11.64 -3.99
C ALA A 117 20.70 -10.14 -3.68
N GLY A 118 20.04 -9.82 -2.56
CA GLY A 118 19.69 -8.45 -2.17
C GLY A 118 18.41 -7.90 -2.82
N GLY A 119 17.68 -8.71 -3.60
CA GLY A 119 16.39 -8.35 -4.17
C GLY A 119 15.31 -8.15 -3.09
N GLY A 120 14.29 -7.34 -3.38
CA GLY A 120 13.28 -6.93 -2.40
C GLY A 120 12.53 -8.12 -1.79
N ALA A 121 12.15 -9.10 -2.60
CA ALA A 121 11.49 -10.31 -2.11
C ALA A 121 12.44 -11.20 -1.28
N GLU A 122 13.70 -11.33 -1.67
CA GLU A 122 14.70 -12.06 -0.88
C GLU A 122 14.97 -11.39 0.47
N ALA A 123 15.13 -10.06 0.48
CA ALA A 123 15.35 -9.27 1.68
C ALA A 123 14.17 -9.39 2.66
N ARG A 124 12.93 -9.39 2.16
CA ARG A 124 11.72 -9.61 3.00
C ARG A 124 11.71 -11.00 3.64
N ARG A 125 12.07 -12.05 2.88
CA ARG A 125 12.18 -13.41 3.44
C ARG A 125 13.24 -13.50 4.52
N LYS A 126 14.43 -12.96 4.28
CA LYS A 126 15.54 -12.95 5.27
C LYS A 126 15.16 -12.19 6.53
N PHE A 127 14.57 -11.01 6.37
CA PHE A 127 14.12 -10.20 7.51
C PHE A 127 13.03 -10.93 8.31
N PHE A 128 12.09 -11.58 7.63
CA PHE A 128 11.03 -12.33 8.29
C PHE A 128 11.58 -13.52 9.08
N ILE A 129 12.48 -14.31 8.49
CA ILE A 129 13.12 -15.44 9.18
C ILE A 129 13.90 -14.95 10.42
N LEU A 130 14.71 -13.89 10.28
CA LEU A 130 15.50 -13.33 11.37
C LEU A 130 14.62 -12.80 12.51
N THR A 131 13.57 -12.06 12.17
CA THR A 131 12.67 -11.49 13.19
C THR A 131 11.85 -12.57 13.86
N TYR A 132 11.29 -13.52 13.09
CA TYR A 132 10.49 -14.61 13.63
C TYR A 132 11.29 -15.51 14.58
N SER A 133 12.56 -15.81 14.26
CA SER A 133 13.45 -16.55 15.18
C SER A 133 13.78 -15.79 16.47
N THR A 134 13.59 -14.46 16.49
CA THR A 134 13.84 -13.63 17.68
C THR A 134 12.65 -13.65 18.65
N PHE A 135 11.45 -14.02 18.19
CA PHE A 135 10.22 -14.05 18.99
C PHE A 135 9.77 -15.47 19.38
N LYS A 136 10.54 -16.50 19.03
CA LYS A 136 10.42 -17.86 19.58
C LYS A 136 11.25 -17.97 20.86
#